data_AF-A0A0F9RJQ7-F1
#
_entry.id   AF-A0A0F9RJQ7-F1
#
_cell.length_a   1.000
_cell.length_b   1.000
_cell.length_c   1.000
_cell.angle_alpha   90.00
_cell.angle_beta   90.00
_cell.angle_gamma   90.00
#
_symmetry.space_group_name_H-M   'P 1'
#
loop_
_entity.id
_entity.type
_entity.pdbx_description
1 polymer ?
#
loop_
_entity_poly.entity_id
_entity_poly.type
_entity_poly.pdbx_seq_one_letter_code
_entity_poly.pdbx_strand_id
1 'polypeptide(L)'
;MDINDSTPTILEHFIGQHDAVQQAIMGREYAYAEGEPFPNSLMVGPPGVGKTLLAKTIGHEMGVTCTEVLGQNLRDPCDLRGALVNAAHRDVLFIDESDELPRPSQVLLYRALEDRRLFLTMGVFTKTGTSVALEDFTVQLATNHESALLKPLRDRFSFTLRFTYYSVDELTAILAQRVKALGWSVPD
;
A
#
# COMPACT_ATOMS: atom_id res chain seq x y z
N MET A 1 -4.35 -20.48 -12.59
CA MET A 1 -5.19 -19.30 -12.28
C MET A 1 -6.11 -19.75 -11.17
N ASP A 2 -5.89 -19.25 -9.95
CA ASP A 2 -6.76 -19.59 -8.82
C ASP A 2 -8.17 -19.09 -9.11
N ILE A 3 -9.15 -19.98 -9.03
CA ILE A 3 -10.58 -19.72 -9.31
C ILE A 3 -11.14 -18.67 -8.32
N ASN A 4 -10.39 -18.35 -7.26
CA ASN A 4 -10.75 -17.42 -6.20
C ASN A 4 -10.16 -16.01 -6.36
N ASP A 5 -9.19 -15.79 -7.25
CA ASP A 5 -8.59 -14.45 -7.38
C ASP A 5 -9.46 -13.59 -8.29
N SER A 6 -10.36 -12.87 -7.63
CA SER A 6 -11.31 -11.97 -8.25
C SER A 6 -10.87 -10.51 -8.07
N THR A 7 -9.57 -10.30 -7.81
CA THR A 7 -8.95 -8.98 -7.78
C THR A 7 -9.03 -8.35 -9.16
N PRO A 8 -9.55 -7.12 -9.28
CA PRO A 8 -9.45 -6.38 -10.53
C PRO A 8 -7.98 -6.29 -10.94
N THR A 9 -7.69 -6.58 -12.20
CA THR A 9 -6.33 -6.50 -12.76
C THR A 9 -6.02 -5.12 -13.35
N ILE A 10 -7.05 -4.27 -13.44
CA ILE A 10 -7.07 -2.94 -14.06
C ILE A 10 -7.87 -2.03 -13.12
N LEU A 11 -7.34 -0.86 -12.81
CA LEU A 11 -7.94 0.13 -11.91
C LEU A 11 -9.34 0.56 -12.37
N GLU A 12 -9.55 0.71 -13.68
CA GLU A 12 -10.84 1.08 -14.27
C GLU A 12 -11.93 0.01 -14.07
N HIS A 13 -11.57 -1.23 -13.73
CA HIS A 13 -12.52 -2.30 -13.38
C HIS A 13 -12.85 -2.35 -11.88
N PHE A 14 -12.27 -1.47 -11.07
CA PHE A 14 -12.56 -1.36 -9.65
C PHE A 14 -13.95 -0.73 -9.47
N ILE A 15 -14.88 -1.48 -8.86
CA ILE A 15 -16.25 -1.01 -8.64
C ILE A 15 -16.28 -0.11 -7.40
N GLY A 16 -16.86 1.09 -7.57
CA GLY A 16 -16.97 2.09 -6.52
C GLY A 16 -15.64 2.75 -6.14
N GLN A 17 -15.59 3.40 -4.98
CA GLN A 17 -14.42 4.14 -4.50
C GLN A 17 -13.88 5.14 -5.54
N HIS A 18 -14.78 5.80 -6.28
CA HIS A 18 -14.44 6.61 -7.45
C HIS A 18 -13.26 7.57 -7.22
N ASP A 19 -13.27 8.33 -6.12
CA ASP A 19 -12.21 9.28 -5.81
C ASP A 19 -10.86 8.60 -5.60
N ALA A 20 -10.82 7.49 -4.85
CA ALA A 20 -9.59 6.72 -4.62
C ALA A 20 -9.05 6.10 -5.91
N VAL A 21 -9.94 5.55 -6.74
CA VAL A 21 -9.58 4.95 -8.04
C VAL A 21 -9.04 6.01 -9.01
N GLN A 22 -9.67 7.18 -9.09
CA GLN A 22 -9.20 8.27 -9.95
C GLN A 22 -7.82 8.79 -9.50
N GLN A 23 -7.59 8.93 -8.19
CA GLN A 23 -6.27 9.28 -7.66
C GLN A 23 -5.22 8.21 -7.97
N ALA A 24 -5.59 6.93 -7.89
CA ALA A 24 -4.71 5.82 -8.27
C ALA A 24 -4.35 5.88 -9.76
N ILE A 25 -5.33 6.14 -10.64
CA ILE A 25 -5.09 6.32 -12.08
C ILE A 25 -4.13 7.50 -12.32
N MET A 26 -4.32 8.64 -11.66
CA MET A 26 -3.37 9.77 -11.76
C MET A 26 -1.95 9.38 -11.33
N GLY A 27 -1.81 8.60 -10.26
CA GLY A 27 -0.52 8.09 -9.81
C GLY A 27 0.14 7.15 -10.81
N ARG A 28 -0.65 6.28 -11.46
CA ARG A 28 -0.19 5.38 -12.54
C ARG A 28 0.32 6.18 -13.73
N GLU A 29 -0.47 7.14 -14.23
CA GLU A 29 -0.08 7.97 -15.37
C GLU A 29 1.20 8.77 -15.09
N TYR A 30 1.34 9.32 -13.88
CA TYR A 30 2.57 10.00 -13.46
C TYR A 30 3.78 9.06 -13.49
N ALA A 31 3.65 7.86 -12.89
CA ALA A 31 4.73 6.88 -12.86
C ALA A 31 5.17 6.44 -14.26
N TYR A 32 4.21 6.25 -15.18
CA TYR A 32 4.50 5.92 -16.58
C TYR A 32 5.15 7.06 -17.35
N ALA A 33 4.71 8.30 -17.14
CA ALA A 33 5.28 9.46 -17.81
C ALA A 33 6.74 9.70 -17.41
N GLU A 34 7.05 9.55 -16.12
CA GLU A 34 8.39 9.81 -15.57
C GLU A 34 9.32 8.59 -15.62
N GLY A 35 8.78 7.39 -15.87
CA GLY A 35 9.55 6.15 -15.76
C GLY A 35 9.99 5.86 -14.32
N GLU A 36 9.15 6.22 -13.35
CA GLU A 36 9.39 6.09 -11.91
C GLU A 36 8.49 4.99 -11.30
N PRO A 37 8.75 4.52 -10.07
CA PRO A 37 7.78 3.72 -9.31
C PRO A 37 6.46 4.46 -9.11
N PHE A 38 5.41 3.72 -8.74
CA PHE A 38 4.16 4.34 -8.31
C PHE A 38 4.42 5.28 -7.11
N PRO A 39 3.77 6.45 -7.03
CA PRO A 39 4.01 7.37 -5.91
C PRO A 39 3.67 6.74 -4.56
N ASN A 40 4.46 7.04 -3.52
CA ASN A 40 4.11 6.66 -2.15
C ASN A 40 2.71 7.19 -1.82
N SER A 41 1.83 6.31 -1.33
CA SER A 41 0.44 6.67 -1.08
C SER A 41 -0.10 6.25 0.29
N LEU A 42 -0.94 7.10 0.88
CA LEU A 42 -1.68 6.84 2.11
C LEU A 42 -3.14 6.49 1.80
N MET A 43 -3.60 5.32 2.20
CA MET A 43 -4.94 4.80 1.98
C MET A 43 -5.73 4.88 3.30
N VAL A 44 -6.73 5.76 3.34
CA VAL A 44 -7.48 6.08 4.57
C VAL A 44 -8.94 5.69 4.40
N GLY A 45 -9.46 4.89 5.31
CA GLY A 45 -10.90 4.62 5.37
C GLY A 45 -11.24 3.41 6.23
N PRO A 46 -12.53 3.10 6.40
CA PRO A 46 -13.00 2.02 7.27
C PRO A 46 -12.43 0.63 6.91
N PRO A 47 -12.46 -0.35 7.83
CA PRO A 47 -12.07 -1.71 7.51
C PRO A 47 -13.03 -2.33 6.47
N GLY A 48 -12.50 -3.22 5.62
CA GLY A 48 -13.31 -3.98 4.65
C GLY A 48 -13.75 -3.23 3.39
N VAL A 49 -13.33 -1.98 3.19
CA VAL A 49 -13.72 -1.16 2.01
C VAL A 49 -12.86 -1.38 0.75
N GLY A 50 -11.89 -2.31 0.79
CA GLY A 50 -11.08 -2.68 -0.37
C GLY A 50 -9.73 -1.97 -0.50
N LYS A 51 -9.14 -1.47 0.59
CA LYS A 51 -7.79 -0.86 0.58
C LYS A 51 -6.73 -1.84 0.04
N THR A 52 -6.65 -3.04 0.63
CA THR A 52 -5.77 -4.13 0.19
C THR A 52 -6.03 -4.54 -1.26
N LEU A 53 -7.30 -4.57 -1.66
CA LEU A 53 -7.70 -4.91 -3.03
C LEU A 53 -7.14 -3.89 -4.03
N LEU A 54 -7.26 -2.59 -3.73
CA LEU A 54 -6.74 -1.54 -4.60
C LEU A 54 -5.21 -1.55 -4.64
N ALA A 55 -4.53 -1.77 -3.51
CA ALA A 55 -3.07 -1.90 -3.47
C ALA A 55 -2.56 -3.05 -4.36
N LYS A 56 -3.23 -4.21 -4.33
CA LYS A 56 -2.92 -5.35 -5.21
C LYS A 56 -3.22 -5.06 -6.67
N THR A 57 -4.33 -4.36 -6.94
CA THR A 57 -4.70 -3.92 -8.30
C THR A 57 -3.62 -3.01 -8.88
N ILE A 58 -3.12 -2.05 -8.09
CA ILE A 58 -2.01 -1.15 -8.49
C ILE A 58 -0.76 -1.96 -8.81
N GLY A 59 -0.33 -2.87 -7.93
CA GLY A 59 0.85 -3.71 -8.19
C GLY A 59 0.71 -4.53 -9.48
N HIS A 60 -0.45 -5.17 -9.68
CA HIS A 60 -0.73 -5.94 -10.89
C HIS A 60 -0.67 -5.07 -12.15
N GLU A 61 -1.31 -3.92 -12.13
CA GLU A 61 -1.37 -3.02 -13.28
C GLU A 61 -0.01 -2.39 -13.61
N MET A 62 0.78 -2.07 -12.59
CA MET A 62 2.16 -1.59 -12.76
C MET A 62 3.14 -2.71 -13.17
N GLY A 63 2.71 -3.98 -13.15
CA GLY A 63 3.54 -5.14 -13.51
C GLY A 63 4.64 -5.44 -12.49
N VAL A 64 4.39 -5.17 -11.21
CA VAL A 64 5.37 -5.29 -10.11
C VAL A 64 4.83 -6.14 -8.96
N THR A 65 5.71 -6.57 -8.04
CA THR A 65 5.27 -7.33 -6.88
C THR A 65 4.64 -6.40 -5.86
N CYS A 66 3.48 -6.79 -5.32
CA CYS A 66 2.88 -6.14 -4.15
C CYS A 66 3.04 -7.02 -2.92
N THR A 67 3.98 -6.66 -2.04
CA THR A 67 4.25 -7.36 -0.78
C THR A 67 3.42 -6.73 0.33
N GLU A 68 2.47 -7.50 0.85
CA GLU A 68 1.59 -7.10 1.96
C GLU A 68 2.22 -7.49 3.31
N VAL A 69 2.27 -6.52 4.24
CA VAL A 69 2.73 -6.72 5.62
C VAL A 69 1.77 -5.98 6.57
N LEU A 70 1.43 -6.59 7.71
CA LEU A 70 0.61 -5.93 8.73
C LEU A 70 1.45 -5.03 9.63
N GLY A 71 0.90 -3.90 10.05
CA GLY A 71 1.54 -2.93 10.96
C GLY A 71 2.00 -3.56 12.28
N GLN A 72 1.19 -4.45 12.88
CA GLN A 72 1.60 -5.24 14.06
C GLN A 72 2.85 -6.10 13.85
N ASN A 73 3.12 -6.54 12.62
CA ASN A 73 4.31 -7.35 12.32
C ASN A 73 5.57 -6.48 12.19
N LEU A 74 5.42 -5.15 12.17
CA LEU A 74 6.51 -4.17 12.02
C LEU A 74 6.71 -3.35 13.30
N ARG A 75 6.37 -3.95 14.45
CA ARG A 75 6.53 -3.31 15.77
C ARG A 75 7.98 -3.20 16.20
N ASP A 76 8.84 -4.15 15.85
CA ASP A 76 10.29 -4.00 16.00
C ASP A 76 10.85 -3.20 14.81
N PRO A 77 11.59 -2.10 15.05
CA PRO A 77 12.30 -1.38 13.99
C PRO A 77 13.21 -2.28 13.13
N CYS A 78 13.70 -3.41 13.64
CA CYS A 78 14.46 -4.39 12.85
C CYS A 78 13.61 -5.07 11.77
N ASP A 79 12.36 -5.43 12.08
CA ASP A 79 11.44 -6.04 11.11
C ASP A 79 11.10 -5.05 9.99
N LEU A 80 10.85 -3.79 10.35
CA LEU A 80 10.63 -2.73 9.36
C LEU A 80 11.86 -2.50 8.49
N ARG A 81 13.08 -2.47 9.06
CA ARG A 81 14.31 -2.39 8.25
C ARG A 81 14.41 -3.56 7.28
N GLY A 82 14.13 -4.78 7.73
CA GLY A 82 14.14 -5.96 6.88
C GLY A 82 13.18 -5.83 5.70
N ALA A 83 11.94 -5.42 5.96
CA ALA A 83 10.95 -5.20 4.91
C ALA A 83 11.40 -4.14 3.88
N LEU A 84 11.95 -3.01 4.36
CA LEU A 84 12.44 -1.93 3.48
C LEU A 84 13.66 -2.34 2.64
N VAL A 85 14.60 -3.11 3.21
CA VAL A 85 15.79 -3.57 2.49
C VAL A 85 15.45 -4.64 1.45
N ASN A 86 14.43 -5.46 1.71
CA ASN A 86 14.04 -6.55 0.80
C ASN A 86 13.14 -6.08 -0.35
N ALA A 87 12.57 -4.88 -0.29
CA ALA A 87 11.73 -4.35 -1.36
C ALA A 87 12.57 -4.10 -2.62
N ALA A 88 12.18 -4.71 -3.74
CA ALA A 88 12.92 -4.58 -4.99
C ALA A 88 12.53 -3.31 -5.75
N HIS A 89 13.35 -2.93 -6.72
CA HIS A 89 13.08 -1.78 -7.58
C HIS A 89 11.68 -1.87 -8.23
N ARG A 90 10.91 -0.80 -8.05
CA ARG A 90 9.51 -0.56 -8.44
C ARG A 90 8.46 -1.41 -7.73
N ASP A 91 8.82 -2.31 -6.82
CA ASP A 91 7.83 -3.07 -6.06
C ASP A 91 6.96 -2.16 -5.19
N VAL A 92 5.81 -2.70 -4.80
CA VAL A 92 4.92 -2.09 -3.82
C VAL A 92 5.09 -2.80 -2.49
N LEU A 93 5.56 -2.08 -1.47
CA LEU A 93 5.49 -2.48 -0.07
C LEU A 93 4.19 -1.92 0.54
N PHE A 94 3.18 -2.77 0.64
CA PHE A 94 1.89 -2.42 1.22
C PHE A 94 1.87 -2.77 2.71
N ILE A 95 1.77 -1.75 3.57
CA ILE A 95 1.67 -1.91 5.02
C ILE A 95 0.22 -1.63 5.44
N ASP A 96 -0.54 -2.70 5.69
CA ASP A 96 -1.89 -2.60 6.21
C ASP A 96 -1.89 -2.36 7.73
N GLU A 97 -2.98 -1.82 8.26
CA GLU A 97 -3.10 -1.50 9.70
C GLU A 97 -1.92 -0.64 10.20
N SER A 98 -1.47 0.32 9.39
CA SER A 98 -0.32 1.18 9.70
C SER A 98 -0.51 2.04 10.96
N ASP A 99 -1.75 2.20 11.45
CA ASP A 99 -2.03 2.77 12.77
C ASP A 99 -1.49 1.94 13.95
N GLU A 100 -1.15 0.67 13.74
CA GLU A 100 -0.49 -0.19 14.72
C GLU A 100 1.03 -0.02 14.77
N LEU A 101 1.62 0.71 13.80
CA LEU A 101 3.05 1.00 13.82
C LEU A 101 3.39 1.84 15.05
N PRO A 102 4.30 1.37 15.92
CA PRO A 102 4.70 2.15 17.07
C PRO A 102 5.54 3.33 16.61
N ARG A 103 5.57 4.38 17.44
CA ARG A 103 6.27 5.64 17.14
C ARG A 103 7.71 5.44 16.63
N PRO A 104 8.55 4.54 17.18
CA PRO A 104 9.90 4.31 16.66
C PRO A 104 9.91 3.80 15.21
N SER A 105 9.01 2.88 14.85
CA SER A 105 8.89 2.36 13.48
C SER A 105 8.40 3.45 12.53
N GLN A 106 7.43 4.27 12.93
CA GLN A 106 6.99 5.43 12.13
C GLN A 106 8.12 6.44 11.89
N VAL A 107 8.95 6.69 12.93
CA VAL A 107 10.12 7.58 12.82
C VAL A 107 11.16 7.02 11.86
N LEU A 108 11.42 5.71 11.94
CA LEU A 108 12.31 5.04 11.02
C LEU A 108 11.80 5.14 9.58
N LEU A 109 10.51 4.86 9.36
CA LEU A 109 9.90 4.88 8.04
C LEU A 109 9.99 6.26 7.39
N TYR A 110 9.57 7.33 8.05
CA TYR A 110 9.58 8.65 7.39
C TYR A 110 11.00 9.11 7.07
N ARG A 111 11.99 8.76 7.90
CA ARG A 111 13.41 9.06 7.62
C ARG A 111 13.94 8.24 6.45
N ALA A 112 13.57 6.96 6.39
CA ALA A 112 13.93 6.09 5.28
C ALA A 112 13.36 6.60 3.94
N LEU A 113 12.12 7.10 3.95
CA LEU A 113 11.48 7.72 2.78
C LEU A 113 12.11 9.05 2.38
N GLU A 114 12.58 9.85 3.35
CA GLU A 114 13.24 11.14 3.11
C GLU A 114 14.66 10.97 2.54
N ASP A 115 15.47 10.15 3.21
CA ASP A 115 16.90 10.02 2.90
C ASP A 115 17.18 8.93 1.85
N ARG A 116 16.19 8.09 1.53
CA ARG A 116 16.31 6.85 0.71
C ARG A 116 17.46 5.95 1.17
N ARG A 117 17.73 5.95 2.48
CA ARG A 117 18.83 5.23 3.13
C ARG A 117 18.43 4.75 4.52
N LEU A 118 19.02 3.63 4.93
CA LEU A 118 18.90 3.10 6.29
C LEU A 118 20.26 3.02 6.97
N PHE A 119 20.33 3.53 8.19
CA PHE A 119 21.49 3.33 9.07
C PHE A 119 21.37 2.00 9.80
N LEU A 120 22.37 1.14 9.61
CA LEU A 120 22.51 -0.14 10.29
C LEU A 120 23.57 -0.04 11.39
N THR A 121 23.16 -0.29 12.63
CA THR A 121 24.08 -0.41 13.76
C THR A 121 24.58 -1.85 13.82
N MET A 122 25.79 -2.09 13.33
CA MET A 122 26.44 -3.41 13.31
C MET A 122 27.07 -3.73 14.68
N GLY A 123 26.30 -4.33 15.58
CA GLY A 123 26.81 -5.00 16.79
C GLY A 123 27.58 -4.12 17.80
N VAL A 124 27.87 -4.71 18.97
CA VAL A 124 28.40 -4.03 20.18
C VAL A 124 29.84 -3.47 19.99
N PHE A 125 30.53 -3.79 18.89
CA PHE A 125 31.96 -3.54 18.72
C PHE A 125 32.37 -2.62 17.56
N THR A 126 31.44 -2.16 16.70
CA THR A 126 31.78 -1.21 15.62
C THR A 126 31.16 0.15 15.89
N LYS A 127 32.01 1.18 16.09
CA LYS A 127 31.59 2.58 16.33
C LYS A 127 31.11 3.29 15.07
N THR A 128 31.20 2.64 13.91
CA THR A 128 30.87 3.20 12.60
C THR A 128 29.62 2.50 12.06
N GLY A 129 28.47 3.17 12.16
CA GLY A 129 27.25 2.70 11.49
C GLY A 129 27.47 2.64 9.97
N THR A 130 27.01 1.56 9.33
CA THR A 130 27.02 1.45 7.86
C THR A 130 25.65 1.87 7.36
N SER A 131 25.60 2.66 6.27
CA SER A 131 24.33 3.01 5.61
C SER A 131 24.10 2.11 4.40
N VAL A 132 22.85 1.69 4.20
CA VAL A 132 22.40 0.94 3.02
C VAL A 132 21.44 1.83 2.24
N ALA A 133 21.66 1.96 0.94
CA ALA A 133 20.72 2.64 0.05
C ALA A 133 19.51 1.74 -0.20
N LEU A 134 18.32 2.34 -0.24
CA LEU A 134 17.09 1.63 -0.57
C LEU A 134 16.89 1.64 -2.09
N GLU A 135 16.32 0.56 -2.61
CA GLU A 135 15.84 0.51 -3.99
C GLU A 135 14.69 1.51 -4.19
N ASP A 136 14.47 1.95 -5.43
CA ASP A 136 13.36 2.82 -5.80
C ASP A 136 12.06 2.01 -5.86
N PHE A 137 11.40 1.83 -4.71
CA PHE A 137 10.12 1.13 -4.57
C PHE A 137 9.05 2.05 -3.97
N THR A 138 7.79 1.61 -4.05
CA THR A 138 6.62 2.31 -3.54
C THR A 138 6.25 1.81 -2.14
N VAL A 139 6.02 2.71 -1.20
CA VAL A 139 5.34 2.41 0.07
C VAL A 139 3.88 2.83 -0.01
N GLN A 140 2.99 1.90 0.30
CA GLN A 140 1.57 2.19 0.49
C GLN A 140 1.17 1.88 1.93
N LEU A 141 0.66 2.89 2.65
CA LEU A 141 0.16 2.71 4.01
C LEU A 141 -1.35 2.65 4.01
N ALA A 142 -1.96 1.63 4.59
CA ALA A 142 -3.39 1.60 4.86
C ALA A 142 -3.68 1.80 6.34
N THR A 143 -4.69 2.63 6.65
CA THR A 143 -5.11 2.87 8.03
C THR A 143 -6.60 3.16 8.14
N ASN A 144 -7.20 2.76 9.26
CA ASN A 144 -8.53 3.17 9.66
C ASN A 144 -8.51 4.48 10.47
N HIS A 145 -7.35 4.84 11.03
CA HIS A 145 -7.16 5.95 11.96
C HIS A 145 -5.97 6.83 11.52
N GLU A 146 -6.19 7.74 10.57
CA GLU A 146 -5.15 8.63 10.05
C GLU A 146 -4.42 9.43 11.17
N SER A 147 -5.12 9.78 12.24
CA SER A 147 -4.57 10.51 13.39
C SER A 147 -3.55 9.72 14.22
N ALA A 148 -3.51 8.39 14.10
CA ALA A 148 -2.50 7.54 14.75
C ALA A 148 -1.12 7.67 14.09
N LEU A 149 -1.07 8.16 12.84
CA LEU A 149 0.16 8.41 12.13
C LEU A 149 0.74 9.78 12.49
N LEU A 150 2.03 9.79 12.80
CA LEU A 150 2.81 11.00 12.99
C LEU A 150 2.66 11.93 11.79
N LYS A 151 2.42 13.22 12.03
CA LYS A 151 2.36 14.22 10.95
C LYS A 151 3.59 14.17 10.01
N PRO A 152 4.84 14.09 10.50
CA PRO A 152 6.01 13.93 9.63
C PRO A 152 5.98 12.70 8.72
N LEU A 153 5.32 11.61 9.13
CA LEU A 153 5.15 10.44 8.27
C LEU A 153 4.10 10.72 7.20
N ARG A 154 2.93 11.27 7.58
CA ARG A 154 1.87 11.64 6.64
C ARG A 154 2.33 12.63 5.58
N ASP A 155 3.16 13.61 5.97
CA ASP A 155 3.71 14.61 5.05
C ASP A 155 4.63 14.01 3.96
N ARG A 156 5.06 12.73 4.07
CA ARG A 156 5.86 12.03 3.05
C ARG A 156 5.02 11.37 1.95
N PHE A 157 3.70 11.35 2.08
CA PHE A 157 2.81 10.74 1.11
C PHE A 157 2.12 11.82 0.29
N SER A 158 2.54 11.97 -0.97
CA SER A 158 1.97 12.96 -1.88
C SER A 158 0.57 12.57 -2.37
N PHE A 159 0.23 11.28 -2.31
CA PHE A 159 -1.08 10.77 -2.68
C PHE A 159 -1.82 10.27 -1.44
N THR A 160 -3.03 10.76 -1.22
CA THR A 160 -3.93 10.25 -0.18
C THR A 160 -5.21 9.74 -0.83
N LEU A 161 -5.42 8.42 -0.80
CA LEU A 161 -6.58 7.74 -1.35
C LEU A 161 -7.60 7.55 -0.24
N ARG A 162 -8.72 8.26 -0.33
CA ARG A 162 -9.77 8.21 0.70
C ARG A 162 -10.86 7.24 0.29
N PHE A 163 -11.14 6.29 1.17
CA PHE A 163 -12.16 5.28 1.00
C PHE A 163 -13.36 5.56 1.91
N THR A 164 -14.54 5.31 1.38
CA THR A 164 -15.82 5.42 2.10
C THR A 164 -16.54 4.08 2.10
N TYR A 165 -17.62 3.96 2.86
CA TYR A 165 -18.51 2.81 2.70
C TYR A 165 -19.13 2.82 1.30
N TYR A 166 -19.31 1.63 0.74
CA TYR A 166 -20.02 1.45 -0.51
C TYR A 166 -21.51 1.74 -0.32
N SER A 167 -22.11 2.33 -1.34
CA SER A 167 -23.55 2.40 -1.51
C SER A 167 -24.14 1.00 -1.76
N VAL A 168 -25.45 0.86 -1.59
CA VAL A 168 -26.16 -0.39 -1.89
C VAL A 168 -25.99 -0.79 -3.36
N ASP A 169 -26.02 0.19 -4.27
CA ASP A 169 -25.87 -0.06 -5.71
C ASP A 169 -24.47 -0.58 -6.05
N GLU A 170 -23.42 0.00 -5.46
CA GLU A 170 -22.04 -0.48 -5.63
C GLU A 170 -21.86 -1.89 -5.04
N LEU A 171 -22.40 -2.17 -3.86
CA LEU A 171 -22.36 -3.52 -3.27
C LEU A 171 -23.09 -4.53 -4.14
N THR A 172 -24.23 -4.15 -4.70
CA THR A 172 -25.01 -4.99 -5.62
C THR A 172 -24.21 -5.30 -6.88
N ALA A 173 -23.53 -4.30 -7.44
CA ALA A 173 -22.64 -4.48 -8.58
C ALA A 173 -21.45 -5.40 -8.28
N ILE A 174 -20.81 -5.24 -7.11
CA ILE A 174 -19.72 -6.12 -6.64
C ILE A 174 -20.21 -7.56 -6.51
N LEU A 175 -21.37 -7.77 -5.88
CA LEU A 175 -21.96 -9.10 -5.73
C LEU A 175 -22.28 -9.73 -7.08
N ALA A 176 -22.91 -8.99 -8.00
CA ALA A 176 -23.23 -9.47 -9.33
C ALA A 176 -21.96 -9.88 -10.11
N GLN A 177 -20.88 -9.10 -10.02
CA GLN A 177 -19.59 -9.44 -10.62
C GLN A 177 -19.02 -10.74 -10.04
N ARG A 178 -19.08 -10.92 -8.72
CA ARG A 178 -18.59 -12.11 -8.01
C ARG A 178 -19.41 -13.36 -8.38
N VAL A 179 -20.73 -13.25 -8.40
CA VAL A 179 -21.66 -14.31 -8.83
C VAL A 179 -21.32 -14.78 -10.23
N LYS A 180 -21.13 -13.84 -11.16
CA LYS A 180 -20.73 -14.15 -12.55
C LYS A 180 -19.37 -14.84 -12.62
N ALA A 181 -18.37 -14.37 -11.86
CA ALA A 181 -17.04 -14.97 -11.82
C ALA A 181 -17.06 -16.41 -11.28
N LEU A 182 -17.93 -16.70 -10.31
CA LEU A 182 -18.12 -18.04 -9.74
C LEU A 182 -19.05 -18.94 -10.57
N GLY A 183 -19.64 -18.42 -11.65
CA GLY A 183 -20.60 -19.17 -12.47
C GLY A 183 -21.91 -19.48 -11.74
N TRP A 184 -22.27 -18.70 -10.72
CA TRP A 184 -23.50 -18.88 -9.96
C TRP A 184 -24.68 -18.18 -10.66
N SER A 185 -25.86 -18.79 -10.57
CA SER A 185 -27.13 -18.14 -10.94
C SER A 185 -27.82 -17.65 -9.68
N VAL A 186 -27.99 -16.34 -9.55
CA VAL A 186 -28.78 -15.75 -8.45
C VAL A 186 -30.15 -15.36 -9.02
N PRO A 187 -31.26 -15.85 -8.43
CA PRO A 187 -32.60 -15.38 -8.78
C PRO A 187 -32.75 -13.89 -8.46
N ASP A 188 -33.57 -13.19 -9.25
CA ASP A 188 -33.91 -11.77 -9.04
C ASP A 188 -34.47 -11.48 -7.62
#